data_AF-A0A0T2IJ02-F1
#
_entry.id   AF-A0A0T2IJ02-F1
#
_cell.length_a   1.000
_cell.length_b   1.000
_cell.length_c   1.000
_cell.angle_alpha   90.00
_cell.angle_beta   90.00
_cell.angle_gamma   90.00
#
_symmetry.space_group_name_H-M   'P 1'
#
loop_
_entity.id
_entity.type
_entity.pdbx_description
1 polymer ?
#
loop_
_entity_poly.entity_id
_entity_poly.type
_entity_poly.pdbx_seq_one_letter_code
_entity_poly.pdbx_strand_id
1 'polypeptide(L)'
;MPDSHSFATRPYDLVKEFVVALVAVSLLTVGLAAVFSSPDEPAITLSGWAKAAPADVVATATAELAGTSVSATYGAPYNSAAEGQKVLGLPLQKWGGVRIPVDSADLVLGPLATRTDAATKGAVAGWRAAPEATRTAWATAYGEALAKVTDGDPAAVAAGDYGTVPVLAASFLDTARSGGLEGQLVSNGTFYGGDQTRTILLLSDGAYLEDTARAQQLGGDQWGMMNETGDYPGQPWMWLYTFWYQVPPFSTSDNADAQVWALMMVLTLGLMFLPLVPGLRDLPRLVPVHRIIWRDHYRTHPRTKG
;
A
#
# COMPACT_ATOMS: atom_id res chain seq x y z
N MET A 1 3.54 -6.98 -63.78
CA MET A 1 4.32 -7.22 -62.54
C MET A 1 5.10 -8.50 -62.74
N PRO A 2 6.39 -8.59 -62.39
CA PRO A 2 7.09 -9.86 -62.40
C PRO A 2 6.40 -10.81 -61.43
N ASP A 3 6.15 -12.04 -61.88
CA ASP A 3 5.50 -13.08 -61.11
C ASP A 3 6.33 -13.40 -59.87
N SER A 4 5.71 -13.41 -58.68
CA SER A 4 6.41 -13.58 -57.39
C SER A 4 7.16 -14.91 -57.29
N HIS A 5 6.84 -15.86 -58.17
CA HIS A 5 7.49 -17.17 -58.32
C HIS A 5 8.81 -17.15 -59.11
N SER A 6 9.23 -16.01 -59.67
CA SER A 6 10.47 -15.90 -60.47
C SER A 6 11.75 -15.70 -59.65
N PHE A 7 11.64 -15.55 -58.33
CA PHE A 7 12.77 -15.42 -57.41
C PHE A 7 13.16 -16.78 -56.83
N ALA A 8 14.48 -17.06 -56.73
CA ALA A 8 14.98 -18.31 -56.15
C ALA A 8 14.57 -18.43 -54.68
N THR A 9 13.65 -19.35 -54.37
CA THR A 9 13.23 -19.64 -53.01
C THR A 9 14.14 -20.71 -52.40
N ARG A 10 14.69 -20.43 -51.20
CA ARG A 10 15.36 -21.46 -50.40
C ARG A 10 14.30 -22.45 -49.88
N PRO A 11 14.57 -23.77 -49.84
CA PRO A 11 13.70 -24.69 -49.13
C PRO A 11 13.66 -24.29 -47.65
N TYR A 12 12.50 -23.84 -47.19
CA TYR A 12 12.29 -23.35 -45.83
C TYR A 12 11.59 -24.44 -45.02
N ASP A 13 12.34 -25.06 -44.11
CA ASP A 13 11.81 -26.07 -43.20
C ASP A 13 11.18 -25.38 -41.99
N LEU A 14 9.87 -25.19 -42.08
CA LEU A 14 9.06 -24.57 -41.04
C LEU A 14 9.20 -25.26 -39.69
N VAL A 15 9.35 -26.59 -39.66
CA VAL A 15 9.43 -27.35 -38.41
C VAL A 15 10.78 -27.12 -37.75
N LYS A 16 11.86 -27.14 -38.53
CA LYS A 16 13.21 -26.86 -38.02
C LYS A 16 13.33 -25.44 -37.46
N GLU A 17 12.88 -24.43 -38.22
CA GLU A 17 12.95 -23.03 -37.78
C GLU A 17 12.04 -22.79 -36.56
N PHE A 18 10.87 -23.41 -36.51
CA PHE A 18 9.99 -23.35 -35.34
C PHE A 18 10.66 -23.95 -34.09
N VAL A 19 11.28 -25.12 -34.20
CA VAL A 19 11.97 -25.77 -33.07
C VAL A 19 13.16 -24.93 -32.60
N VAL A 20 13.96 -24.39 -33.53
CA VAL A 20 15.10 -23.52 -33.18
C VAL A 20 14.61 -22.22 -32.52
N ALA A 21 13.57 -21.58 -33.07
CA ALA A 21 12.98 -20.39 -32.48
C ALA A 21 12.40 -20.68 -31.10
N LEU A 22 11.69 -21.80 -30.91
CA LEU A 22 11.15 -22.21 -29.62
C LEU A 22 12.25 -22.40 -28.58
N VAL A 23 13.30 -23.15 -28.92
CA VAL A 23 14.44 -23.39 -28.01
C VAL A 23 15.15 -22.07 -27.68
N ALA A 24 15.42 -21.23 -28.68
CA ALA A 24 16.09 -19.95 -28.48
C ALA A 24 15.25 -19.01 -27.60
N VAL A 25 13.95 -18.89 -27.88
CA VAL A 25 13.03 -18.07 -27.09
C VAL A 25 12.90 -18.63 -25.67
N SER A 26 12.75 -19.94 -25.48
CA SER A 26 12.67 -20.54 -24.14
C SER A 26 13.95 -20.30 -23.33
N LEU A 27 15.13 -20.48 -23.93
CA LEU A 27 16.40 -20.21 -23.24
C LEU A 27 16.56 -18.72 -22.91
N LEU A 28 16.17 -17.83 -23.83
CA LEU A 28 16.13 -16.39 -23.57
C LEU A 28 15.16 -16.06 -22.44
N THR A 29 13.95 -16.60 -22.46
CA THR A 29 12.95 -16.34 -21.42
C THR A 29 13.42 -16.84 -20.06
N VAL A 30 13.96 -18.06 -19.95
CA VAL A 30 14.49 -18.59 -18.68
C VAL A 30 15.70 -17.79 -18.21
N GLY A 31 16.62 -17.43 -19.12
CA GLY A 31 17.78 -16.61 -18.79
C GLY A 31 17.39 -15.21 -18.32
N LEU A 32 16.47 -14.55 -19.03
CA LEU A 32 15.93 -13.25 -18.64
C LEU A 32 15.15 -13.34 -17.33
N ALA A 33 14.34 -14.38 -17.13
CA ALA A 33 13.64 -14.60 -15.86
C ALA A 33 14.63 -14.79 -14.71
N ALA A 34 15.69 -15.57 -14.88
CA ALA A 34 16.70 -15.75 -13.84
C ALA A 34 17.45 -14.45 -13.49
N VAL A 35 17.64 -13.54 -14.47
CA VAL A 35 18.34 -12.26 -14.27
C VAL A 35 17.40 -11.16 -13.74
N PHE A 36 16.13 -11.18 -14.13
CA PHE A 36 15.16 -10.12 -13.84
C PHE A 36 14.01 -10.55 -12.91
N SER A 37 14.02 -11.77 -12.37
CA SER A 37 13.03 -12.21 -11.38
C SER A 37 13.21 -11.42 -10.09
N SER A 38 12.12 -10.85 -9.58
CA SER A 38 12.12 -10.20 -8.27
C SER A 38 12.40 -11.21 -7.14
N PRO A 39 12.91 -10.75 -5.98
CA PRO A 39 13.08 -11.58 -4.80
C PRO A 39 11.70 -12.02 -4.28
N ASP A 40 11.62 -13.25 -3.79
CA ASP A 40 10.45 -13.74 -3.07
C ASP A 40 10.60 -13.35 -1.59
N GLU A 41 10.19 -12.12 -1.26
CA GLU A 41 10.23 -11.63 0.12
C GLU A 41 9.08 -12.23 0.94
N PRO A 42 9.37 -12.83 2.11
CA PRO A 42 8.33 -13.39 2.94
C PRO A 42 7.39 -12.29 3.43
N ALA A 43 6.09 -12.60 3.47
CA ALA A 43 5.10 -11.69 4.00
C ALA A 43 5.42 -11.29 5.46
N ILE A 44 5.24 -10.01 5.78
CA ILE A 44 5.34 -9.52 7.15
C ILE A 44 4.22 -10.18 7.96
N THR A 45 4.59 -10.77 9.11
CA THR A 45 3.64 -11.35 10.06
C THR A 45 3.65 -10.56 11.36
N LEU A 46 2.54 -10.54 12.09
CA LEU A 46 2.48 -9.88 13.40
C LEU A 46 3.46 -10.51 14.40
N SER A 47 3.74 -11.81 14.26
CA SER A 47 4.74 -12.49 15.08
C SER A 47 6.18 -12.10 14.74
N GLY A 48 6.46 -11.82 13.46
CA GLY A 48 7.74 -11.31 12.99
C GLY A 48 7.97 -9.89 13.50
N TRP A 49 6.96 -9.04 13.35
CA TRP A 49 6.94 -7.69 13.92
C TRP A 49 7.22 -7.69 15.43
N ALA A 50 6.52 -8.52 16.21
CA ALA A 50 6.69 -8.59 17.65
C ALA A 50 8.05 -9.13 18.15
N LYS A 51 8.77 -9.85 17.28
CA LYS A 51 10.14 -10.32 17.56
C LYS A 51 11.17 -9.27 17.15
N ALA A 52 10.94 -8.58 16.04
CA ALA A 52 11.85 -7.58 15.50
C ALA A 52 11.76 -6.23 16.24
N ALA A 53 10.55 -5.77 16.55
CA ALA A 53 10.27 -4.47 17.15
C ALA A 53 9.23 -4.59 18.29
N PRO A 54 9.59 -5.21 19.44
CA PRO A 54 8.65 -5.42 20.53
C PRO A 54 8.18 -4.11 21.21
N ALA A 55 9.03 -3.09 21.24
CA ALA A 55 8.68 -1.77 21.77
C ALA A 55 7.64 -1.08 20.88
N ASP A 56 7.77 -1.20 19.56
CA ASP A 56 6.81 -0.69 18.58
C ASP A 56 5.42 -1.33 18.77
N VAL A 57 5.35 -2.66 18.95
CA VAL A 57 4.08 -3.34 19.27
C VAL A 57 3.41 -2.78 20.53
N VAL A 58 4.18 -2.48 21.57
CA VAL A 58 3.63 -1.92 22.82
C VAL A 58 3.21 -0.47 22.64
N ALA A 59 3.98 0.32 21.88
CA ALA A 59 3.62 1.69 21.54
C ALA A 59 2.34 1.73 20.70
N THR A 60 2.22 0.91 19.66
CA THR A 60 1.02 0.78 18.84
C THR A 60 -0.17 0.34 19.67
N ALA A 61 -0.06 -0.73 20.47
CA ALA A 61 -1.16 -1.17 21.33
C ALA A 61 -1.61 -0.08 22.32
N THR A 62 -0.67 0.74 22.81
CA THR A 62 -0.99 1.87 23.69
C THR A 62 -1.69 2.99 22.92
N ALA A 63 -1.24 3.32 21.71
CA ALA A 63 -1.86 4.31 20.84
C ALA A 63 -3.28 3.90 20.41
N GLU A 64 -3.50 2.60 20.13
CA GLU A 64 -4.82 2.04 19.85
C GLU A 64 -5.76 2.21 21.06
N LEU A 65 -5.29 1.84 22.26
CA LEU A 65 -6.07 2.00 23.50
C LEU A 65 -6.36 3.48 23.83
N ALA A 66 -5.45 4.39 23.45
CA ALA A 66 -5.63 5.83 23.62
C ALA A 66 -6.54 6.46 22.56
N GLY A 67 -6.82 5.76 21.45
CA GLY A 67 -7.53 6.31 20.30
C GLY A 67 -6.73 7.37 19.54
N THR A 68 -5.40 7.29 19.60
CA THR A 68 -4.47 8.25 18.97
C THR A 68 -3.71 7.66 17.80
N SER A 69 -3.95 6.40 17.43
CA SER A 69 -3.35 5.80 16.24
C SER A 69 -3.90 6.44 14.96
N VAL A 70 -3.24 6.17 13.83
CA VAL A 70 -3.64 6.70 12.53
C VAL A 70 -5.01 6.16 12.16
N SER A 71 -5.25 4.86 12.34
CA SER A 71 -6.54 4.23 12.09
C SER A 71 -7.64 4.76 13.01
N ALA A 72 -7.34 5.00 14.30
CA ALA A 72 -8.29 5.59 15.26
C ALA A 72 -8.79 6.97 14.82
N THR A 73 -7.90 7.77 14.22
CA THR A 73 -8.16 9.15 13.82
C THR A 73 -8.56 9.30 12.34
N TYR A 74 -8.63 8.20 11.59
CA TYR A 74 -8.73 8.19 10.13
C TYR A 74 -10.05 8.76 9.56
N GLY A 75 -11.21 8.39 10.11
CA GLY A 75 -12.53 8.65 9.53
C GLY A 75 -13.10 7.50 8.69
N ALA A 76 -14.09 7.79 7.84
CA ALA A 76 -14.78 6.79 7.02
C ALA A 76 -13.77 6.06 6.10
N PRO A 77 -13.90 4.77 5.78
CA PRO A 77 -15.04 3.89 6.05
C PRO A 77 -15.01 3.22 7.44
N TYR A 78 -14.00 3.50 8.26
CA TYR A 78 -13.74 2.80 9.52
C TYR A 78 -14.43 3.41 10.73
N ASN A 79 -14.36 4.73 10.85
CA ASN A 79 -14.95 5.48 11.96
C ASN A 79 -15.40 6.88 11.50
N SER A 80 -15.74 7.75 12.46
CA SER A 80 -16.21 9.11 12.19
C SER A 80 -15.27 10.19 12.75
N ALA A 81 -14.01 9.85 13.03
CA ALA A 81 -13.08 10.74 13.73
C ALA A 81 -12.60 11.93 12.88
N ALA A 82 -12.51 11.75 11.56
CA ALA A 82 -12.07 12.81 10.64
C ALA A 82 -12.95 12.91 9.39
N GLU A 83 -12.74 13.99 8.63
CA GLU A 83 -13.44 14.23 7.37
C GLU A 83 -12.90 13.40 6.19
N GLY A 84 -11.78 12.70 6.38
CA GLY A 84 -11.10 11.93 5.35
C GLY A 84 -10.49 12.82 4.26
N GLN A 85 -10.00 12.16 3.20
CA GLN A 85 -9.42 12.82 2.05
C GLN A 85 -10.46 13.61 1.25
N LYS A 86 -10.05 14.78 0.74
CA LYS A 86 -10.92 15.69 -0.03
C LYS A 86 -10.47 15.78 -1.48
N VAL A 87 -11.41 15.57 -2.39
CA VAL A 87 -11.21 15.81 -3.84
C VAL A 87 -11.85 17.14 -4.19
N LEU A 88 -11.05 18.13 -4.64
CA LEU A 88 -11.53 19.48 -4.97
C LEU A 88 -12.32 20.16 -3.82
N GLY A 89 -11.94 19.87 -2.57
CA GLY A 89 -12.62 20.38 -1.37
C GLY A 89 -13.88 19.60 -0.97
N LEU A 90 -14.30 18.60 -1.75
CA LEU A 90 -15.45 17.74 -1.44
C LEU A 90 -14.98 16.49 -0.66
N PRO A 91 -15.54 16.22 0.54
CA PRO A 91 -15.18 15.05 1.34
C PRO A 91 -15.94 13.80 0.86
N LEU A 92 -15.62 13.32 -0.34
CA LEU A 92 -16.30 12.19 -0.98
C LEU A 92 -16.23 10.92 -0.11
N GLN A 93 -15.11 10.70 0.59
CA GLN A 93 -14.91 9.60 1.54
C GLN A 93 -15.92 9.65 2.69
N LYS A 94 -16.15 10.85 3.27
CA LYS A 94 -17.14 11.05 4.34
C LYS A 94 -18.57 10.78 3.86
N TRP A 95 -18.89 11.15 2.61
CA TRP A 95 -20.22 10.88 2.04
C TRP A 95 -20.52 9.38 1.89
N GLY A 96 -19.49 8.56 1.69
CA GLY A 96 -19.62 7.10 1.69
C GLY A 96 -20.07 6.51 3.03
N GLY A 97 -19.82 7.23 4.13
CA GLY A 97 -20.16 6.86 5.50
C GLY A 97 -19.28 5.73 6.06
N VAL A 98 -19.55 5.34 7.31
CA VAL A 98 -18.90 4.19 7.95
C VAL A 98 -19.49 2.90 7.40
N ARG A 99 -18.67 2.10 6.73
CA ARG A 99 -19.09 0.84 6.08
C ARG A 99 -18.43 -0.39 6.67
N ILE A 100 -17.24 -0.22 7.24
CA ILE A 100 -16.44 -1.29 7.84
C ILE A 100 -16.06 -0.80 9.24
N PRO A 101 -16.99 -0.81 10.21
CA PRO A 101 -16.73 -0.22 11.52
C PRO A 101 -15.56 -0.93 12.21
N VAL A 102 -14.53 -0.16 12.55
CA VAL A 102 -13.37 -0.61 13.32
C VAL A 102 -13.22 0.31 14.52
N ASP A 103 -13.33 -0.28 15.71
CA ASP A 103 -12.92 0.34 16.96
C ASP A 103 -11.43 0.01 17.18
N SER A 104 -10.63 1.06 17.33
CA SER A 104 -9.19 0.99 17.54
C SER A 104 -8.85 0.22 18.83
N ALA A 105 -9.55 0.45 19.93
CA ALA A 105 -9.31 -0.27 21.18
C ALA A 105 -9.65 -1.76 21.05
N ASP A 106 -10.62 -2.13 20.19
CA ASP A 106 -10.96 -3.53 19.93
C ASP A 106 -9.89 -4.28 19.14
N LEU A 107 -8.99 -3.60 18.42
CA LEU A 107 -7.82 -4.24 17.78
C LEU A 107 -6.89 -4.86 18.85
N VAL A 108 -6.85 -4.28 20.04
CA VAL A 108 -6.08 -4.78 21.18
C VAL A 108 -6.92 -5.69 22.07
N LEU A 109 -8.12 -5.25 22.45
CA LEU A 109 -8.96 -5.94 23.43
C LEU A 109 -9.60 -7.22 22.87
N GLY A 110 -9.90 -7.26 21.58
CA GLY A 110 -10.50 -8.41 20.91
C GLY A 110 -9.64 -9.66 21.06
N PRO A 111 -8.36 -9.63 20.65
CA PRO A 111 -7.44 -10.73 20.85
C PRO A 111 -7.29 -11.14 22.33
N LEU A 112 -7.12 -10.14 23.21
CA LEU A 112 -6.93 -10.38 24.65
C LEU A 112 -8.15 -10.99 25.35
N ALA A 113 -9.36 -10.78 24.82
CA ALA A 113 -10.58 -11.35 25.40
C ALA A 113 -10.61 -12.89 25.36
N THR A 114 -9.83 -13.51 24.45
CA THR A 114 -9.74 -14.96 24.32
C THR A 114 -8.73 -15.59 25.30
N ARG A 115 -7.90 -14.77 25.94
CA ARG A 115 -6.86 -15.25 26.86
C ARG A 115 -7.47 -15.79 28.15
N THR A 116 -6.87 -16.86 28.65
CA THR A 116 -7.37 -17.56 29.84
C THR A 116 -6.70 -17.15 31.15
N ASP A 117 -5.54 -16.48 31.09
CA ASP A 117 -4.78 -16.09 32.27
C ASP A 117 -5.48 -15.01 33.10
N ALA A 118 -5.32 -15.10 34.42
CA ALA A 118 -6.06 -14.27 35.36
C ALA A 118 -5.67 -12.78 35.29
N ALA A 119 -4.39 -12.49 35.00
CA ALA A 119 -3.89 -11.13 34.91
C ALA A 119 -4.52 -10.38 33.72
N THR A 120 -4.50 -10.99 32.52
CA THR A 120 -5.12 -10.41 31.32
C THR A 120 -6.62 -10.27 31.51
N LYS A 121 -7.31 -11.31 32.02
CA LYS A 121 -8.76 -11.23 32.26
C LYS A 121 -9.12 -10.10 33.23
N GLY A 122 -8.36 -9.96 34.31
CA GLY A 122 -8.52 -8.86 35.26
C GLY A 122 -8.28 -7.49 34.62
N ALA A 123 -7.25 -7.37 33.79
CA ALA A 123 -6.91 -6.13 33.09
C ALA A 123 -7.99 -5.72 32.07
N VAL A 124 -8.50 -6.67 31.28
CA VAL A 124 -9.60 -6.44 30.32
C VAL A 124 -10.89 -6.07 31.05
N ALA A 125 -11.21 -6.75 32.16
CA ALA A 125 -12.37 -6.42 32.98
C ALA A 125 -12.24 -5.03 33.63
N GLY A 126 -11.06 -4.71 34.18
CA GLY A 126 -10.77 -3.40 34.79
C GLY A 126 -10.84 -2.27 33.77
N TRP A 127 -10.35 -2.50 32.54
CA TRP A 127 -10.53 -1.56 31.43
C TRP A 127 -12.00 -1.34 31.12
N ARG A 128 -12.78 -2.40 30.88
CA ARG A 128 -14.20 -2.30 30.54
C ARG A 128 -15.07 -1.69 31.66
N ALA A 129 -14.66 -1.82 32.91
CA ALA A 129 -15.36 -1.23 34.06
C ALA A 129 -15.03 0.26 34.27
N ALA A 130 -13.90 0.75 33.75
CA ALA A 130 -13.48 2.12 33.91
C ALA A 130 -14.24 3.07 32.96
N PRO A 131 -14.56 4.31 33.39
CA PRO A 131 -15.11 5.33 32.50
C PRO A 131 -14.17 5.63 31.33
N GLU A 132 -14.73 6.03 30.18
CA GLU A 132 -13.96 6.39 28.97
C GLU A 132 -12.87 7.43 29.25
N ALA A 133 -13.20 8.52 29.95
CA ALA A 133 -12.21 9.54 30.31
C ALA A 133 -11.03 8.97 31.13
N THR A 134 -11.29 7.98 31.99
CA THR A 134 -10.26 7.31 32.78
C THR A 134 -9.41 6.39 31.92
N ARG A 135 -10.03 5.62 31.02
CA ARG A 135 -9.34 4.77 30.04
C ARG A 135 -8.38 5.57 29.16
N THR A 136 -8.87 6.68 28.58
CA THR A 136 -8.05 7.59 27.78
C THR A 136 -6.92 8.20 28.60
N ALA A 137 -7.20 8.69 29.81
CA ALA A 137 -6.16 9.26 30.68
C ALA A 137 -5.04 8.25 31.00
N TRP A 138 -5.39 7.01 31.30
CA TRP A 138 -4.41 5.95 31.54
C TRP A 138 -3.57 5.64 30.30
N ALA A 139 -4.20 5.50 29.13
CA ALA A 139 -3.51 5.16 27.90
C ALA A 139 -2.61 6.32 27.41
N THR A 140 -3.10 7.56 27.45
CA THR A 140 -2.30 8.75 27.15
C THR A 140 -1.10 8.87 28.09
N ALA A 141 -1.31 8.75 29.40
CA ALA A 141 -0.23 8.86 30.39
C ALA A 141 0.85 7.77 30.19
N TYR A 142 0.44 6.55 29.85
CA TYR A 142 1.37 5.47 29.56
C TYR A 142 2.12 5.69 28.25
N GLY A 143 1.44 6.15 27.20
CA GLY A 143 2.07 6.50 25.92
C GLY A 143 3.11 7.63 26.06
N GLU A 144 2.79 8.68 26.81
CA GLU A 144 3.73 9.76 27.14
C GLU A 144 4.93 9.27 27.96
N ALA A 145 4.73 8.26 28.82
CA ALA A 145 5.80 7.67 29.61
C ALA A 145 6.71 6.80 28.72
N LEU A 146 6.14 5.97 27.84
CA LEU A 146 6.88 5.19 26.84
C LEU A 146 7.74 6.08 25.94
N ALA A 147 7.20 7.20 25.46
CA ALA A 147 7.92 8.14 24.60
C ALA A 147 9.15 8.80 25.26
N LYS A 148 9.23 8.80 26.60
CA LYS A 148 10.37 9.36 27.35
C LYS A 148 11.49 8.34 27.59
N VAL A 149 11.23 7.06 27.32
CA VAL A 149 12.19 5.98 27.52
C VAL A 149 12.98 5.75 26.23
N THR A 150 14.29 5.55 26.35
CA THR A 150 15.14 5.19 25.22
C THR A 150 14.67 3.86 24.61
N ASP A 151 14.52 3.83 23.29
CA ASP A 151 14.02 2.69 22.52
C ASP A 151 12.59 2.22 22.89
N GLY A 152 11.84 2.99 23.69
CA GLY A 152 10.46 2.68 24.07
C GLY A 152 10.29 1.42 24.92
N ASP A 153 11.34 0.98 25.62
CA ASP A 153 11.31 -0.24 26.43
C ASP A 153 10.27 -0.14 27.57
N PRO A 154 9.20 -0.97 27.56
CA PRO A 154 8.19 -0.97 28.61
C PRO A 154 8.75 -1.26 30.00
N ALA A 155 9.87 -1.98 30.09
CA ALA A 155 10.51 -2.31 31.37
C ALA A 155 11.21 -1.10 32.03
N ALA A 156 11.57 -0.08 31.24
CA ALA A 156 12.21 1.14 31.71
C ALA A 156 11.23 2.30 31.93
N VAL A 157 9.93 2.07 31.72
CA VAL A 157 8.87 3.04 32.06
C VAL A 157 8.80 3.23 33.57
N ALA A 158 8.91 4.49 34.02
CA ALA A 158 8.79 4.83 35.43
C ALA A 158 7.40 4.46 35.96
N ALA A 159 7.30 4.11 37.24
CA ALA A 159 6.00 3.83 37.86
C ALA A 159 5.07 5.06 37.80
N GLY A 160 3.80 4.83 37.45
CA GLY A 160 2.79 5.87 37.35
C GLY A 160 1.38 5.29 37.29
N ASP A 161 0.38 6.18 37.31
CA ASP A 161 -1.03 5.82 37.32
C ASP A 161 -1.55 5.47 35.92
N TYR A 162 -1.17 4.28 35.44
CA TYR A 162 -1.51 3.79 34.09
C TYR A 162 -2.66 2.77 34.08
N GLY A 163 -3.30 2.53 35.23
CA GLY A 163 -4.39 1.57 35.37
C GLY A 163 -4.02 0.18 34.85
N THR A 164 -4.84 -0.37 33.94
CA THR A 164 -4.63 -1.71 33.37
C THR A 164 -3.79 -1.71 32.09
N VAL A 165 -3.41 -0.55 31.55
CA VAL A 165 -2.76 -0.41 30.24
C VAL A 165 -1.43 -1.17 30.15
N PRO A 166 -0.51 -1.11 31.13
CA PRO A 166 0.76 -1.85 31.04
C PRO A 166 0.56 -3.36 30.94
N VAL A 167 -0.43 -3.90 31.66
CA VAL A 167 -0.76 -5.33 31.62
C VAL A 167 -1.39 -5.71 30.28
N LEU A 168 -2.28 -4.88 29.74
CA LEU A 168 -2.88 -5.09 28.43
C LEU A 168 -1.81 -5.10 27.34
N ALA A 169 -0.92 -4.10 27.31
CA ALA A 169 0.13 -3.98 26.30
C ALA A 169 1.15 -5.13 26.39
N ALA A 170 1.56 -5.53 27.59
CA ALA A 170 2.45 -6.67 27.78
C ALA A 170 1.80 -8.01 27.34
N SER A 171 0.53 -8.20 27.68
CA SER A 171 -0.22 -9.40 27.27
C SER A 171 -0.46 -9.44 25.76
N PHE A 172 -0.62 -8.26 25.14
CA PHE A 172 -0.75 -8.12 23.69
C PHE A 172 0.55 -8.51 22.99
N LEU A 173 1.69 -8.01 23.47
CA LEU A 173 3.01 -8.38 22.96
C LEU A 173 3.28 -9.90 23.07
N ASP A 174 2.91 -10.53 24.19
CA ASP A 174 3.03 -11.99 24.38
C ASP A 174 2.17 -12.76 23.36
N THR A 175 0.95 -12.29 23.13
CA THR A 175 0.03 -12.85 22.11
C THR A 175 0.58 -12.66 20.69
N ALA A 176 1.22 -11.52 20.42
CA ALA A 176 1.85 -11.25 19.14
C ALA A 176 3.04 -12.20 18.90
N ARG A 177 3.93 -12.33 19.89
CA ARG A 177 5.12 -13.20 19.81
C ARG A 177 4.79 -14.68 19.59
N SER A 178 3.69 -15.16 20.18
CA SER A 178 3.20 -16.52 20.00
C SER A 178 2.53 -16.75 18.63
N GLY A 179 2.26 -15.70 17.86
CA GLY A 179 1.51 -15.79 16.59
C GLY A 179 0.00 -15.87 16.76
N GLY A 180 -0.51 -15.67 17.98
CA GLY A 180 -1.95 -15.74 18.28
C GLY A 180 -2.76 -14.59 17.68
N LEU A 181 -2.14 -13.44 17.40
CA LEU A 181 -2.85 -12.27 16.84
C LEU A 181 -3.36 -12.50 15.42
N GLU A 182 -2.54 -13.12 14.57
CA GLU A 182 -2.84 -13.30 13.14
C GLU A 182 -4.15 -14.05 12.94
N GLY A 183 -4.33 -15.17 13.67
CA GLY A 183 -5.59 -15.91 13.64
C GLY A 183 -6.76 -15.08 14.16
N GLN A 184 -6.58 -14.38 15.28
CA GLN A 184 -7.68 -13.70 15.97
C GLN A 184 -8.17 -12.43 15.26
N LEU A 185 -7.30 -11.73 14.54
CA LEU A 185 -7.64 -10.53 13.77
C LEU A 185 -8.21 -10.86 12.39
N VAL A 186 -7.81 -11.99 11.80
CA VAL A 186 -8.26 -12.46 10.48
C VAL A 186 -9.54 -13.31 10.56
N SER A 187 -9.67 -14.14 11.59
CA SER A 187 -10.71 -15.17 11.67
C SER A 187 -11.94 -14.72 12.46
N ASN A 188 -12.31 -13.44 12.45
CA ASN A 188 -13.40 -12.93 13.28
C ASN A 188 -14.79 -13.39 12.76
N GLY A 189 -15.09 -14.68 12.92
CA GLY A 189 -16.38 -15.32 12.65
C GLY A 189 -16.41 -16.40 11.56
N THR A 190 -15.34 -16.61 10.78
CA THR A 190 -15.33 -17.60 9.68
C THR A 190 -14.04 -18.43 9.63
N PHE A 191 -14.18 -19.74 9.39
CA PHE A 191 -13.08 -20.70 9.33
C PHE A 191 -12.12 -20.44 8.14
N TYR A 192 -12.63 -19.78 7.09
CA TYR A 192 -11.85 -19.28 5.95
C TYR A 192 -12.07 -17.77 5.82
N GLY A 193 -11.58 -17.00 6.80
CA GLY A 193 -11.61 -15.54 6.73
C GLY A 193 -10.50 -15.00 5.83
N GLY A 194 -10.87 -14.30 4.77
CA GLY A 194 -9.94 -13.55 3.89
C GLY A 194 -9.85 -12.07 4.21
N ASP A 195 -10.55 -11.61 5.25
CA ASP A 195 -10.56 -10.20 5.65
C ASP A 195 -9.35 -9.89 6.54
N GLN A 196 -8.39 -9.20 5.94
CA GLN A 196 -7.15 -8.76 6.60
C GLN A 196 -7.23 -7.30 7.07
N THR A 197 -8.39 -6.64 6.98
CA THR A 197 -8.53 -5.21 7.24
C THR A 197 -7.98 -4.83 8.62
N ARG A 198 -8.35 -5.59 9.65
CA ARG A 198 -7.90 -5.32 11.04
C ARG A 198 -6.40 -5.54 11.23
N THR A 199 -5.86 -6.59 10.61
CA THR A 199 -4.43 -6.89 10.64
C THR A 199 -3.62 -5.79 9.96
N ILE A 200 -4.04 -5.36 8.78
CA ILE A 200 -3.34 -4.33 8.01
C ILE A 200 -3.43 -2.98 8.72
N LEU A 201 -4.60 -2.60 9.26
CA LEU A 201 -4.74 -1.38 10.04
C LEU A 201 -3.77 -1.37 11.22
N LEU A 202 -3.82 -2.41 12.07
CA LEU A 202 -2.93 -2.53 13.22
C LEU A 202 -1.45 -2.49 12.82
N LEU A 203 -1.06 -3.18 11.75
CA LEU A 203 0.31 -3.19 11.26
C LEU A 203 0.74 -1.83 10.70
N SER A 204 -0.18 -1.10 10.07
CA SER A 204 0.06 0.25 9.54
C SER A 204 0.11 1.33 10.61
N ASP A 205 -0.45 1.07 11.79
CA ASP A 205 -0.38 1.97 12.95
C ASP A 205 0.95 1.88 13.71
N GLY A 206 1.77 0.86 13.42
CA GLY A 206 3.13 0.73 13.92
C GLY A 206 4.19 1.26 12.96
N ALA A 207 5.36 1.62 13.48
CA ALA A 207 6.48 2.11 12.66
C ALA A 207 7.11 0.99 11.82
N TYR A 208 7.03 -0.27 12.25
CA TYR A 208 7.73 -1.38 11.61
C TYR A 208 7.41 -1.57 10.11
N LEU A 209 6.15 -1.40 9.72
CA LEU A 209 5.75 -1.53 8.31
C LEU A 209 6.36 -0.41 7.47
N GLU A 210 6.27 0.83 7.94
CA GLU A 210 6.82 2.00 7.25
C GLU A 210 8.35 1.93 7.19
N ASP A 211 9.01 1.57 8.29
CA ASP A 211 10.47 1.43 8.36
C ASP A 211 10.97 0.34 7.40
N THR A 212 10.26 -0.79 7.32
CA THR A 212 10.57 -1.87 6.38
C THR A 212 10.39 -1.39 4.93
N ALA A 213 9.28 -0.70 4.64
CA ALA A 213 9.02 -0.13 3.32
C ALA A 213 10.10 0.88 2.91
N ARG A 214 10.49 1.80 3.80
CA ARG A 214 11.56 2.79 3.57
C ARG A 214 12.93 2.15 3.35
N ALA A 215 13.25 1.11 4.12
CA ALA A 215 14.47 0.34 3.95
C ALA A 215 14.54 -0.34 2.57
N GLN A 216 13.39 -0.74 2.03
CA GLN A 216 13.24 -1.33 0.71
C GLN A 216 13.00 -0.29 -0.41
N GLN A 217 13.13 1.01 -0.12
CA GLN A 217 12.87 2.10 -1.07
C GLN A 217 11.44 2.16 -1.61
N LEU A 218 10.48 1.65 -0.85
CA LEU A 218 9.06 1.61 -1.17
C LEU A 218 8.28 2.83 -0.62
N GLY A 219 8.97 3.81 -0.04
CA GLY A 219 8.37 5.07 0.41
C GLY A 219 7.90 5.95 -0.77
N GLY A 220 6.84 6.74 -0.57
CA GLY A 220 6.28 7.60 -1.63
C GLY A 220 7.27 8.65 -2.15
N ASP A 221 8.10 9.21 -1.28
CA ASP A 221 9.21 10.10 -1.59
C ASP A 221 10.33 9.42 -2.40
N GLN A 222 10.50 8.10 -2.24
CA GLN A 222 11.52 7.28 -2.90
C GLN A 222 11.08 6.72 -4.26
N TRP A 223 9.97 7.20 -4.83
CA TRP A 223 9.31 6.58 -5.98
C TRP A 223 8.78 5.16 -5.68
N GLY A 224 8.47 4.88 -4.43
CA GLY A 224 8.12 3.55 -3.95
C GLY A 224 6.91 2.89 -4.62
N MET A 225 5.93 3.67 -5.08
CA MET A 225 4.81 3.12 -5.87
C MET A 225 5.24 2.55 -7.23
N MET A 226 6.43 2.90 -7.69
CA MET A 226 7.07 2.28 -8.85
C MET A 226 8.01 1.16 -8.41
N ASN A 227 8.80 1.37 -7.36
CA ASN A 227 9.87 0.45 -6.98
C ASN A 227 9.32 -0.93 -6.59
N GLU A 228 10.12 -1.94 -6.92
CA GLU A 228 9.98 -3.30 -6.40
C GLU A 228 11.05 -3.48 -5.32
N THR A 229 10.90 -4.45 -4.41
CA THR A 229 11.94 -4.70 -3.41
C THR A 229 13.28 -5.06 -4.10
N GLY A 230 14.36 -4.35 -3.73
CA GLY A 230 15.70 -4.53 -4.30
C GLY A 230 15.96 -3.66 -5.53
N ASP A 231 16.95 -4.05 -6.36
CA ASP A 231 17.39 -3.26 -7.53
C ASP A 231 16.61 -3.57 -8.82
N TYR A 232 15.36 -4.03 -8.70
CA TYR A 232 14.59 -4.53 -9.84
C TYR A 232 13.82 -3.41 -10.55
N PRO A 233 13.63 -3.52 -11.88
CA PRO A 233 12.89 -2.53 -12.63
C PRO A 233 11.44 -2.50 -12.13
N GLY A 234 11.13 -1.43 -11.41
CA GLY A 234 9.79 -1.13 -10.94
C GLY A 234 8.77 -0.97 -12.07
N GLN A 235 7.50 -0.80 -11.72
CA GLN A 235 6.36 -0.77 -12.64
C GLN A 235 6.34 0.51 -13.51
N PRO A 236 6.77 0.48 -14.79
CA PRO A 236 7.01 1.71 -15.55
C PRO A 236 5.71 2.46 -15.91
N TRP A 237 4.59 1.75 -15.95
CA TRP A 237 3.28 2.36 -16.20
C TRP A 237 2.81 3.25 -15.03
N MET A 238 3.36 3.07 -13.83
CA MET A 238 3.05 3.92 -12.66
C MET A 238 3.85 5.23 -12.64
N TRP A 239 4.83 5.43 -13.53
CA TRP A 239 5.65 6.66 -13.60
C TRP A 239 4.81 7.92 -13.68
N LEU A 240 3.72 7.88 -14.43
CA LEU A 240 2.83 9.02 -14.61
C LEU A 240 2.13 9.41 -13.30
N TYR A 241 1.84 8.45 -12.42
CA TYR A 241 1.25 8.70 -11.10
C TYR A 241 2.32 9.17 -10.12
N THR A 242 3.43 8.44 -9.99
CA THR A 242 4.52 8.77 -9.05
C THR A 242 5.14 10.13 -9.34
N PHE A 243 5.23 10.54 -10.61
CA PHE A 243 5.77 11.85 -10.98
C PHE A 243 5.08 13.01 -10.24
N TRP A 244 3.76 12.96 -10.10
CA TRP A 244 3.02 14.05 -9.47
C TRP A 244 3.32 14.17 -7.97
N TYR A 245 3.65 13.07 -7.28
CA TYR A 245 4.06 13.11 -5.86
C TYR A 245 5.36 13.88 -5.63
N GLN A 246 6.16 14.10 -6.67
CA GLN A 246 7.43 14.82 -6.59
C GLN A 246 7.29 16.33 -6.84
N VAL A 247 6.12 16.79 -7.29
CA VAL A 247 5.90 18.17 -7.75
C VAL A 247 4.95 18.90 -6.80
N PRO A 248 5.30 20.11 -6.30
CA PRO A 248 4.36 20.95 -5.56
C PRO A 248 3.14 21.32 -6.43
N PRO A 249 1.92 21.31 -5.89
CA PRO A 249 1.56 21.24 -4.46
C PRO A 249 1.38 19.83 -3.89
N PHE A 250 1.47 18.77 -4.71
CA PHE A 250 1.16 17.41 -4.28
C PHE A 250 2.22 16.85 -3.32
N SER A 251 3.49 17.19 -3.53
CA SER A 251 4.60 16.74 -2.68
C SER A 251 4.54 17.22 -1.22
N THR A 252 3.71 18.23 -0.93
CA THR A 252 3.53 18.81 0.40
C THR A 252 2.10 18.65 0.93
N SER A 253 1.26 17.85 0.26
CA SER A 253 -0.15 17.73 0.61
C SER A 253 -0.47 16.39 1.27
N ASP A 254 -1.12 16.43 2.43
CA ASP A 254 -1.68 15.22 3.08
C ASP A 254 -2.83 14.58 2.29
N ASN A 255 -3.27 15.22 1.19
CA ASN A 255 -4.28 14.72 0.25
C ASN A 255 -3.67 14.35 -1.12
N ALA A 256 -2.34 14.14 -1.19
CA ALA A 256 -1.65 13.88 -2.44
C ALA A 256 -2.32 12.77 -3.27
N ASP A 257 -2.64 11.64 -2.65
CA ASP A 257 -3.25 10.49 -3.33
C ASP A 257 -4.56 10.85 -4.05
N ALA A 258 -5.48 11.50 -3.33
CA ALA A 258 -6.78 11.91 -3.85
C ALA A 258 -6.65 12.97 -4.96
N GLN A 259 -5.69 13.88 -4.81
CA GLN A 259 -5.44 14.94 -5.78
C GLN A 259 -4.78 14.41 -7.07
N VAL A 260 -3.77 13.54 -6.93
CA VAL A 260 -3.11 12.88 -8.08
C VAL A 260 -4.12 12.00 -8.81
N TRP A 261 -4.94 11.25 -8.10
CA TRP A 261 -6.02 10.47 -8.70
C TRP A 261 -7.00 11.35 -9.48
N ALA A 262 -7.44 12.47 -8.90
CA ALA A 262 -8.37 13.39 -9.55
C ALA A 262 -7.76 14.02 -10.81
N LEU A 263 -6.49 14.42 -10.74
CA LEU A 263 -5.73 14.91 -11.89
C LEU A 263 -5.65 13.85 -12.99
N MET A 264 -5.34 12.61 -12.62
CA MET A 264 -5.24 11.49 -13.55
C MET A 264 -6.58 11.14 -14.20
N MET A 265 -7.68 11.24 -13.47
CA MET A 265 -9.03 11.15 -14.04
C MET A 265 -9.28 12.25 -15.07
N VAL A 266 -8.94 13.51 -14.75
CA VAL A 266 -9.10 14.64 -15.68
C VAL A 266 -8.26 14.44 -16.95
N LEU A 267 -7.00 14.02 -16.82
CA LEU A 267 -6.13 13.74 -17.97
C LEU A 267 -6.68 12.60 -18.82
N THR A 268 -7.19 11.54 -18.20
CA THR A 268 -7.78 10.39 -18.90
C THR A 268 -9.04 10.79 -19.65
N LEU A 269 -9.94 11.56 -19.01
CA LEU A 269 -11.13 12.10 -19.66
C LEU A 269 -10.73 13.06 -20.79
N GLY A 270 -9.73 13.90 -20.58
CA GLY A 270 -9.19 14.80 -21.62
C GLY A 270 -8.69 14.03 -22.84
N LEU A 271 -7.96 12.93 -22.65
CA LEU A 271 -7.50 12.05 -23.73
C LEU A 271 -8.66 11.31 -24.42
N MET A 272 -9.63 10.84 -23.65
CA MET A 272 -10.83 10.17 -24.17
C MET A 272 -11.69 11.10 -25.02
N PHE A 273 -11.84 12.36 -24.61
CA PHE A 273 -12.60 13.39 -25.33
C PHE A 273 -11.75 14.18 -26.35
N LEU A 274 -10.43 13.96 -26.41
CA LEU A 274 -9.54 14.55 -27.40
C LEU A 274 -10.05 14.48 -28.86
N PRO A 275 -10.59 13.34 -29.36
CA PRO A 275 -11.12 13.28 -30.73
C PRO A 275 -12.37 14.13 -30.96
N LEU A 276 -13.03 14.61 -29.90
CA LEU A 276 -14.24 15.42 -29.95
C LEU A 276 -13.95 16.93 -29.83
N VAL A 277 -12.73 17.32 -29.43
CA VAL A 277 -12.35 18.73 -29.28
C VAL A 277 -11.78 19.28 -30.60
N PRO A 278 -12.46 20.22 -31.28
CA PRO A 278 -11.94 20.84 -32.50
C PRO A 278 -10.64 21.61 -32.20
N GLY A 279 -9.63 21.48 -33.07
CA GLY A 279 -8.27 22.00 -32.85
C GLY A 279 -7.31 20.94 -32.29
N LEU A 280 -7.60 20.37 -31.12
CA LEU A 280 -6.79 19.29 -30.51
C LEU A 280 -6.85 17.99 -31.33
N ARG A 281 -7.99 17.68 -31.94
CA ARG A 281 -8.13 16.55 -32.88
C ARG A 281 -7.20 16.66 -34.09
N ASP A 282 -6.90 17.87 -34.54
CA ASP A 282 -6.09 18.12 -35.74
C ASP A 282 -4.59 18.32 -35.40
N LEU A 283 -4.24 18.30 -34.12
CA LEU A 283 -2.86 18.46 -33.63
C LEU A 283 -1.88 17.41 -34.21
N PRO A 284 -2.25 16.12 -34.37
CA PRO A 284 -1.41 15.14 -35.08
C PRO A 284 -1.19 15.45 -36.57
N ARG A 285 -2.06 16.27 -37.19
CA ARG A 285 -1.92 16.72 -38.58
C ARG A 285 -1.02 17.96 -38.66
N LEU A 286 -1.03 18.81 -37.63
CA LEU A 286 -0.20 20.03 -37.51
C LEU A 286 1.25 19.72 -37.14
N VAL A 287 1.49 18.73 -36.26
CA VAL A 287 2.84 18.28 -35.90
C VAL A 287 3.18 17.04 -36.74
N PRO A 288 4.05 17.13 -37.77
CA PRO A 288 4.24 16.08 -38.75
C PRO A 288 5.14 14.93 -38.26
N VAL A 289 5.01 14.49 -37.01
CA VAL A 289 5.71 13.29 -36.51
C VAL A 289 5.34 12.07 -37.36
N HIS A 290 4.08 12.00 -37.81
CA HIS A 290 3.64 10.99 -38.77
C HIS A 290 4.43 11.01 -40.08
N ARG A 291 4.98 12.14 -40.53
CA ARG A 291 5.80 12.19 -41.75
C ARG A 291 7.20 11.60 -41.55
N ILE A 292 7.69 11.59 -40.30
CA ILE A 292 8.97 10.96 -39.95
C ILE A 292 8.78 9.44 -39.90
N ILE A 293 7.71 8.97 -39.25
CA ILE A 293 7.39 7.53 -39.14
C ILE A 293 7.04 6.94 -40.51
N TRP A 294 6.24 7.65 -41.31
CA TRP A 294 5.76 7.18 -42.61
C TRP A 294 6.57 7.76 -43.79
N ARG A 295 7.83 8.14 -43.56
CA ARG A 295 8.66 8.84 -44.55
C ARG A 295 8.78 8.07 -45.86
N ASP A 296 8.94 6.75 -45.79
CA ASP A 296 9.09 5.90 -46.97
C ASP A 296 7.77 5.68 -47.72
N HIS A 297 6.65 5.65 -46.99
CA HIS A 297 5.32 5.62 -47.58
C HIS A 297 5.02 6.91 -48.36
N TYR A 298 5.32 8.09 -47.80
CA TYR A 298 5.14 9.37 -48.50
C TYR A 298 6.13 9.59 -49.65
N ARG A 299 7.31 8.94 -49.62
CA ARG A 299 8.25 8.93 -50.75
C ARG A 299 7.77 8.05 -51.91
N THR A 300 7.10 6.94 -51.62
CA THR A 300 6.59 6.00 -52.63
C THR A 300 5.23 6.43 -53.20
N HIS A 301 4.43 7.16 -52.43
CA HIS A 301 3.12 7.68 -52.86
C HIS A 301 3.07 9.21 -52.74
N PRO A 302 3.83 9.95 -53.58
CA PRO A 302 3.78 11.40 -53.58
C PRO A 302 2.36 11.87 -53.93
N ARG A 303 1.76 12.71 -53.07
CA ARG A 303 0.47 13.34 -53.36
C ARG A 303 0.59 14.17 -54.63
N THR A 304 -0.13 13.78 -55.69
CA THR A 304 -0.39 14.63 -56.85
C THR A 304 -1.08 15.89 -56.34
N LYS A 305 -0.44 17.04 -56.56
CA LYS A 305 -1.05 18.34 -56.30
C LYS A 305 -2.24 18.49 -57.24
N GLY A 306 -3.44 18.57 -56.69
CA GLY A 306 -4.58 19.24 -57.33
C GLY A 306 -4.49 20.72 -57.07
#